data_AF-A0AAD7N8Z7-F1
#
_entry.id   AF-A0AAD7N8Z7-F1
#
_cell.length_a   1.000
_cell.length_b   1.000
_cell.length_c   1.000
_cell.angle_alpha   90.00
_cell.angle_beta   90.00
_cell.angle_gamma   90.00
#
_symmetry.space_group_name_H-M   'P 1'
#
loop_
_entity.id
_entity.type
_entity.pdbx_description
1 polymer ?
#
loop_
_entity_poly.entity_id
_entity_poly.type
_entity_poly.pdbx_seq_one_letter_code
_entity_poly.pdbx_strand_id
1 'polypeptide(L)'
;MYRLADKLGLEELQALALAFISSRLTENNILREVFSSFTAVYPVIQELEVSMLTANFSEKASEGLKEMTQKICEGEKPYCADVLLMLIQKMGAK
;
A
#
# COMPACT_ATOMS: atom_id res chain seq x y z
N MET A 1 13.61 2.37 7.63
CA MET A 1 13.79 1.63 8.90
C MET A 1 13.25 0.21 8.82
N TYR A 2 11.98 0.02 8.46
CA TYR A 2 11.38 -1.33 8.32
C TYR A 2 12.23 -2.29 7.46
N ARG A 3 12.63 -1.88 6.25
CA ARG A 3 13.51 -2.68 5.36
C ARG A 3 14.84 -3.10 6.01
N LEU A 4 15.37 -2.28 6.91
CA LEU A 4 16.64 -2.57 7.58
C LEU A 4 16.43 -3.58 8.71
N ALA A 5 15.37 -3.39 9.50
CA ALA A 5 15.00 -4.32 10.56
C ALA A 5 14.71 -5.72 10.01
N ASP A 6 13.95 -5.80 8.91
CA ASP A 6 13.67 -7.04 8.19
C ASP A 6 14.95 -7.74 7.72
N LYS A 7 15.85 -7.02 7.05
CA LYS A 7 17.14 -7.55 6.59
C LYS A 7 18.05 -8.05 7.70
N LEU A 8 17.95 -7.47 8.89
CA LEU A 8 18.78 -7.82 10.04
C LEU A 8 18.09 -8.82 10.98
N GLY A 9 16.86 -9.25 10.68
CA GLY A 9 16.08 -10.14 11.56
C GLY A 9 15.72 -9.51 12.91
N LEU A 10 15.62 -8.18 12.98
CA LEU A 10 15.31 -7.45 14.21
C LEU A 10 13.80 -7.27 14.36
N GLU A 11 13.11 -8.32 14.83
CA GLU A 11 11.65 -8.40 14.89
C GLU A 11 11.02 -7.24 15.68
N GLU A 12 11.54 -6.90 16.86
CA GLU A 12 11.02 -5.78 17.66
C GLU A 12 11.13 -4.44 16.92
N LEU A 13 12.26 -4.19 16.25
CA LEU A 13 12.46 -2.97 15.47
C LEU A 13 11.57 -2.96 14.22
N GLN A 14 11.33 -4.11 13.61
CA GLN A 14 10.41 -4.26 12.49
C GLN A 14 8.98 -3.92 12.91
N ALA A 15 8.53 -4.40 14.07
CA ALA A 15 7.22 -4.09 14.64
C ALA A 15 7.08 -2.61 15.00
N LEU A 16 8.09 -2.01 15.63
CA LEU A 16 8.10 -0.56 15.91
C LEU A 16 8.06 0.28 14.63
N ALA A 17 8.81 -0.13 13.61
CA ALA A 17 8.79 0.56 12.32
C ALA A 17 7.44 0.41 11.62
N LEU A 18 6.79 -0.76 11.72
CA LEU A 18 5.45 -0.99 11.19
C LEU A 18 4.41 -0.09 11.86
N ALA A 19 4.41 -0.05 13.19
CA ALA A 19 3.51 0.82 13.96
C ALA A 19 3.71 2.30 13.60
N PHE A 20 4.97 2.72 13.45
CA PHE A 20 5.29 4.07 13.01
C PHE A 20 4.76 4.36 11.60
N ILE A 21 4.97 3.47 10.63
CA ILE A 21 4.43 3.61 9.27
C ILE A 21 2.91 3.75 9.34
N SER A 22 2.22 2.84 10.04
CA SER A 22 0.76 2.88 10.21
C SER A 22 0.27 4.22 10.75
N SER A 23 0.92 4.75 11.80
CA SER A 23 0.56 6.06 12.38
C SER A 23 0.72 7.27 11.46
N ARG A 24 1.49 7.12 10.37
CA ARG A 24 1.78 8.18 9.40
C ARG A 24 0.90 8.10 8.15
N LEU A 25 0.08 7.05 8.04
CA LEU A 25 -0.88 6.91 6.96
C LEU A 25 -2.07 7.83 7.21
N THR A 26 -2.47 8.53 6.16
CA THR A 26 -3.53 9.53 6.13
C THR A 26 -4.29 9.40 4.82
N GLU A 27 -5.51 9.90 4.76
CA GLU A 27 -6.31 9.92 3.52
C GLU A 27 -5.60 10.60 2.34
N ASN A 28 -4.68 11.53 2.63
CA ASN A 28 -3.96 12.28 1.61
C ASN A 28 -2.74 11.55 1.03
N ASN A 29 -2.13 10.62 1.77
CA ASN A 29 -0.93 9.90 1.31
C ASN A 29 -1.18 8.42 1.03
N ILE A 30 -2.24 7.83 1.60
CA ILE A 30 -2.48 6.38 1.56
C ILE A 30 -2.47 5.82 0.14
N LEU A 31 -3.10 6.50 -0.82
CA LEU A 31 -3.12 6.05 -2.21
C LEU A 31 -1.71 5.97 -2.80
N ARG A 32 -0.87 6.99 -2.54
CA ARG A 32 0.51 7.02 -3.02
C ARG A 32 1.37 5.94 -2.34
N GLU A 33 1.17 5.73 -1.04
CA GLU A 33 1.91 4.72 -0.27
C GLU A 33 1.54 3.31 -0.76
N VAL A 34 0.25 3.00 -0.95
CA VAL A 34 -0.25 1.71 -1.46
C VAL A 34 0.45 1.31 -2.76
N PHE A 35 0.62 2.26 -3.68
CA PHE A 35 1.26 2.04 -4.98
C PHE A 35 2.77 2.36 -5.00
N SER A 36 3.40 2.37 -3.83
CA SER A 36 4.84 2.54 -3.72
C SER A 36 5.57 1.23 -4.05
N SER A 37 6.83 1.35 -4.46
CA SER A 37 7.70 0.18 -4.61
C SER A 37 8.03 -0.48 -3.27
N PHE A 38 7.83 0.24 -2.15
CA PHE A 38 7.97 -0.35 -0.83
C PHE A 38 6.83 -1.33 -0.57
N THR A 39 5.60 -0.89 -0.72
CA THR A 39 4.41 -1.69 -0.43
C THR A 39 4.33 -2.93 -1.31
N ALA A 40 4.70 -2.82 -2.59
CA ALA A 40 4.75 -3.96 -3.51
C ALA A 40 5.73 -5.08 -3.09
N VAL A 41 6.75 -4.78 -2.27
CA VAL A 41 7.77 -5.76 -1.87
C VAL A 41 7.45 -6.43 -0.54
N TYR A 42 6.67 -5.80 0.34
CA TYR A 42 6.42 -6.30 1.70
C TYR A 42 4.94 -6.62 1.88
N PRO A 43 4.54 -7.91 1.84
CA PRO A 43 3.13 -8.32 1.93
C PRO A 43 2.41 -7.80 3.18
N VAL A 44 3.10 -7.72 4.32
CA VAL A 44 2.53 -7.17 5.58
C VAL A 44 2.16 -5.69 5.43
N ILE A 45 2.99 -4.92 4.72
CA ILE A 45 2.73 -3.50 4.45
C ILE A 45 1.59 -3.37 3.44
N GLN A 46 1.61 -4.21 2.40
CA GLN A 46 0.54 -4.26 1.39
C GLN A 46 -0.83 -4.48 2.03
N GLU A 47 -0.96 -5.51 2.85
CA GLU A 47 -2.21 -5.85 3.52
C GLU A 47 -2.69 -4.73 4.46
N LEU A 48 -1.77 -4.13 5.23
CA LEU A 48 -2.06 -3.00 6.11
C LEU A 48 -2.61 -1.79 5.32
N GLU A 49 -1.87 -1.36 4.30
CA GLU A 49 -2.19 -0.14 3.56
C GLU A 49 -3.46 -0.30 2.70
N VAL A 50 -3.63 -1.45 2.03
CA VAL A 50 -4.85 -1.74 1.26
C VAL A 50 -6.07 -1.82 2.18
N SER A 51 -5.93 -2.39 3.38
CA SER A 51 -7.01 -2.44 4.36
C SER A 51 -7.41 -1.04 4.84
N MET A 52 -6.45 -0.16 5.10
CA MET A 52 -6.75 1.23 5.48
C MET A 52 -7.40 2.02 4.35
N LEU A 53 -6.92 1.85 3.11
CA LEU A 53 -7.49 2.51 1.93
C LEU A 53 -8.94 2.08 1.69
N THR A 54 -9.24 0.79 1.81
CA THR A 54 -10.58 0.24 1.58
C THR A 54 -11.55 0.47 2.74
N ALA A 55 -11.05 0.76 3.95
CA ALA A 55 -11.86 1.18 5.07
C ALA A 55 -12.43 2.60 4.87
N ASN A 56 -11.62 3.53 4.36
CA ASN A 56 -11.96 4.94 4.18
C ASN A 56 -11.82 5.38 2.71
N PHE A 57 -12.46 4.64 1.80
CA PHE A 57 -12.35 4.93 0.36
C PHE A 57 -13.13 6.20 0.00
N SER A 58 -12.41 7.26 -0.39
CA SER A 58 -12.97 8.57 -0.73
C SER A 58 -13.04 8.80 -2.25
N GLU A 59 -13.80 9.80 -2.70
CA GLU A 59 -13.84 10.19 -4.12
C GLU A 59 -12.45 10.55 -4.67
N LYS A 60 -11.65 11.26 -3.87
CA LYS A 60 -10.26 11.59 -4.21
C LYS A 60 -9.40 10.33 -4.42
N ALA A 61 -9.63 9.28 -3.63
CA ALA A 61 -8.95 8.00 -3.81
C ALA A 61 -9.39 7.32 -5.11
N SER A 62 -10.67 7.43 -5.50
CA SER A 62 -11.19 6.92 -6.77
C SER A 62 -10.54 7.60 -7.98
N GLU A 63 -10.43 8.93 -7.97
CA GLU A 63 -9.77 9.69 -9.05
C GLU A 63 -8.30 9.30 -9.20
N GLY A 64 -7.56 9.24 -8.11
CA GLY A 64 -6.16 8.84 -8.15
C GLY A 64 -5.96 7.36 -8.51
N LEU A 65 -6.91 6.48 -8.17
CA LEU A 65 -6.89 5.07 -8.57
C LEU A 65 -6.99 4.93 -10.09
N LYS A 66 -7.81 5.74 -10.74
CA LYS A 66 -7.90 5.78 -12.21
C LYS A 66 -6.56 6.17 -12.83
N GLU A 67 -5.93 7.25 -12.34
CA GLU A 67 -4.61 7.69 -12.80
C GLU A 67 -3.55 6.59 -12.61
N MET A 68 -3.54 5.94 -11.44
CA MET A 68 -2.59 4.88 -11.17
C MET A 68 -2.81 3.65 -12.05
N THR A 69 -4.08 3.27 -12.28
CA THR A 69 -4.43 2.15 -13.15
C THR A 69 -3.91 2.39 -14.57
N GLN A 70 -4.05 3.61 -15.09
CA GLN A 70 -3.51 3.98 -16.38
C GLN A 70 -1.98 3.82 -16.42
N LYS A 71 -1.26 4.34 -15.42
CA LYS A 71 0.21 4.20 -15.31
C LYS A 71 0.68 2.74 -15.22
N ILE A 72 -0.11 1.88 -14.58
CA ILE A 72 0.17 0.44 -14.52
C ILE A 72 0.01 -0.18 -15.92
N CYS A 73 -1.08 0.12 -16.63
CA CYS A 73 -1.33 -0.37 -17.98
C CYS A 73 -0.30 0.12 -19.01
N GLU A 74 0.21 1.34 -18.84
CA GLU A 74 1.28 1.92 -19.67
C GLU A 74 2.68 1.33 -19.35
N GLY A 75 2.79 0.52 -18.29
CA GLY A 75 4.03 -0.15 -17.91
C GLY A 75 4.98 0.69 -17.05
N GLU A 76 4.55 1.84 -16.53
CA GLU A 76 5.38 2.68 -15.65
C GLU A 76 5.58 2.05 -14.26
N LYS A 77 4.58 1.30 -13.79
CA LYS A 77 4.56 0.66 -12.46
C LYS A 77 4.01 -0.78 -12.51
N PRO A 78 4.63 -1.70 -13.26
CA PRO A 78 4.09 -3.05 -13.43
C PRO A 78 4.04 -3.84 -12.12
N TYR A 79 4.95 -3.57 -11.19
CA TYR A 79 5.01 -4.18 -9.86
C TYR A 79 3.83 -3.81 -8.94
N CYS A 80 2.99 -2.85 -9.34
CA CYS A 80 1.80 -2.46 -8.61
C CYS A 80 0.54 -3.24 -9.03
N ALA A 81 0.63 -4.10 -10.05
CA ALA A 81 -0.51 -4.88 -10.54
C ALA A 81 -1.11 -5.79 -9.44
N ASP A 82 -0.26 -6.44 -8.65
CA ASP A 82 -0.70 -7.30 -7.54
C ASP A 82 -1.44 -6.50 -6.44
N VAL A 83 -0.98 -5.27 -6.18
CA VAL A 83 -1.64 -4.35 -5.24
C VAL A 83 -3.02 -3.94 -5.76
N LEU A 84 -3.11 -3.61 -7.05
CA LEU A 84 -4.39 -3.26 -7.69
C LEU A 84 -5.38 -4.43 -7.61
N LEU A 85 -4.92 -5.65 -7.89
CA LEU A 85 -5.75 -6.84 -7.79
C LEU A 85 -6.25 -7.07 -6.35
N MET A 86 -5.37 -6.96 -5.36
CA MET A 86 -5.73 -7.08 -3.95
C MET A 86 -6.77 -6.03 -3.54
N LEU A 87 -6.61 -4.78 -4.00
CA LEU A 87 -7.58 -3.71 -3.73
C LEU A 87 -8.96 -4.03 -4.33
N ILE A 88 -9.01 -4.49 -5.59
CA ILE A 88 -10.25 -4.90 -6.26
C ILE A 88 -10.91 -6.05 -5.49
N GLN A 89 -10.15 -7.07 -5.10
CA GLN A 89 -10.65 -8.21 -4.32
C GLN A 89 -11.23 -7.78 -2.98
N LYS A 90 -10.53 -6.90 -2.23
CA LYS A 90 -11.01 -6.39 -0.94
C LYS A 90 -12.25 -5.52 -1.06
N MET A 91 -12.37 -4.73 -2.13
CA MET A 91 -13.56 -3.93 -2.38
C MET A 91 -14.76 -4.78 -2.79
N GLY A 92 -14.55 -5.84 -3.59
CA GLY A 92 -15.61 -6.74 -4.04
C GLY A 92 -16.04 -7.78 -3.00
N ALA A 93 -15.25 -8.01 -1.95
CA ALA A 93 -15.58 -8.90 -0.83
C ALA A 93 -16.39 -8.22 0.28
N LYS A 94 -16.71 -6.93 0.15
CA LYS A 94 -17.62 -6.17 1.03
C LYS A 94 -19.05 -6.26 0.51
#